data_AF-A0A369XJ64-F1
#
_entry.id   AF-A0A369XJ64-F1
#
_cell.length_a   1.000
_cell.length_b   1.000
_cell.length_c   1.000
_cell.angle_alpha   90.00
_cell.angle_beta   90.00
_cell.angle_gamma   90.00
#
_symmetry.space_group_name_H-M   'P 1'
#
loop_
_entity.id
_entity.type
_entity.pdbx_description
1 polymer ?
#
loop_
_entity_poly.entity_id
_entity_poly.type
_entity_poly.pdbx_seq_one_letter_code
_entity_poly.pdbx_strand_id
1 'polypeptide(L)'
;MRTLSTDRQILRCIYEMYESSYPGKDSGEVRGKNDPYLPIKVSDVASRLGCTAEMLFGRLYYHLDAKYRYKQESDAQVHLFSIAVGSERHCVNFPYLAAVLAEKDEEHRRQLWSLRLSIAALVLSVASIIAQMVTAK
;
A
#
# COMPACT_ATOMS: atom_id res chain seq x y z
N MET A 1 19.00 3.12 12.87
CA MET A 1 18.88 3.14 11.40
C MET A 1 17.47 3.56 11.04
N ARG A 2 17.27 4.55 10.15
CA ARG A 2 15.94 4.81 9.59
C ARG A 2 15.65 3.70 8.57
N THR A 3 14.68 2.85 8.86
CA THR A 3 14.23 1.81 7.92
C THR A 3 13.42 2.47 6.81
N LEU A 4 13.75 2.18 5.56
CA LEU A 4 12.93 2.64 4.43
C LEU A 4 11.53 2.04 4.56
N SER A 5 10.50 2.89 4.47
CA SER A 5 9.11 2.43 4.50
C SER A 5 8.85 1.49 3.32
N THR A 6 8.13 0.40 3.53
CA THR A 6 7.68 -0.49 2.45
C THR A 6 6.57 0.17 1.62
N ASP A 7 6.28 -0.36 0.42
CA ASP A 7 5.13 0.07 -0.39
C ASP A 7 3.83 0.00 0.43
N ARG A 8 3.62 -1.11 1.17
CA ARG A 8 2.46 -1.29 2.06
C ARG A 8 2.35 -0.18 3.11
N GLN A 9 3.47 0.21 3.73
CA GLN A 9 3.47 1.26 4.75
C GLN A 9 3.18 2.64 4.15
N ILE A 10 3.68 2.94 2.94
CA ILE A 10 3.32 4.18 2.24
C ILE A 10 1.82 4.23 1.98
N LEU A 11 1.27 3.20 1.33
CA LEU A 11 -0.14 3.16 0.95
C LEU A 11 -1.03 3.23 2.19
N ARG A 12 -0.69 2.50 3.25
CA ARG A 12 -1.38 2.57 4.53
C ARG A 12 -1.35 3.97 5.15
N CYS A 13 -0.19 4.62 5.16
CA CYS A 13 -0.07 5.97 5.71
C CYS A 13 -0.95 6.98 4.96
N ILE A 14 -0.99 6.89 3.62
CA ILE A 14 -1.87 7.73 2.81
C ILE A 14 -3.34 7.40 3.10
N TYR A 15 -3.71 6.12 3.12
CA TYR A 15 -5.07 5.70 3.42
C TYR A 15 -5.55 6.27 4.76
N GLU A 16 -4.82 6.01 5.86
CA GLU A 16 -5.18 6.45 7.20
C GLU A 16 -5.23 7.98 7.35
N MET A 17 -4.42 8.72 6.59
CA MET A 17 -4.42 10.18 6.64
C MET A 17 -5.61 10.81 5.91
N TYR A 18 -6.13 10.14 4.88
CA TYR A 18 -7.06 10.75 3.93
C TYR A 18 -8.40 10.02 3.79
N GLU A 19 -8.60 8.90 4.48
CA GLU A 19 -9.86 8.12 4.47
C GLU A 19 -11.08 8.98 4.81
N SER A 20 -11.01 9.78 5.88
CA SER A 20 -12.08 10.68 6.28
C SER A 20 -12.32 11.83 5.30
N SER A 21 -11.42 12.05 4.35
CA SER A 21 -11.50 13.12 3.35
C SER A 21 -12.10 12.64 2.03
N TYR A 22 -12.27 11.33 1.82
CA TYR A 22 -12.88 10.76 0.62
C TYR A 22 -14.42 10.77 0.72
N PRO A 23 -15.19 11.08 -0.35
CA PRO A 23 -14.78 11.32 -1.75
C PRO A 23 -14.26 12.74 -2.05
N GLY A 24 -14.12 13.58 -1.03
CA GLY A 24 -13.79 15.00 -1.17
C GLY A 24 -15.04 15.86 -1.01
N LYS A 25 -14.88 17.17 -1.20
CA LYS A 25 -16.02 18.11 -1.25
C LYS A 25 -16.67 18.04 -2.63
N ASP A 26 -17.99 18.17 -2.68
CA ASP A 26 -18.70 18.42 -3.94
C ASP A 26 -18.13 19.69 -4.58
N SER A 27 -17.26 19.54 -5.58
CA SER A 27 -16.73 20.69 -6.30
C SER A 27 -17.84 21.18 -7.21
N GLY A 28 -18.41 22.34 -6.91
CA GLY A 28 -19.61 22.85 -7.55
C GLY A 28 -19.60 22.95 -9.07
N GLU A 29 -18.47 22.78 -9.78
CA GLU A 29 -18.45 22.96 -11.25
C GLU A 29 -17.53 22.05 -12.09
N VAL A 30 -16.68 21.14 -11.58
CA VAL A 30 -15.71 20.45 -12.49
C VAL A 30 -15.45 18.96 -12.21
N ARG A 31 -15.42 18.50 -10.96
CA ARG A 31 -15.21 17.08 -10.69
C ARG A 31 -16.57 16.38 -10.61
N GLY A 32 -16.76 15.39 -11.47
CA GLY A 32 -17.96 14.56 -11.43
C GLY A 32 -18.11 13.91 -10.06
N LYS A 33 -19.35 13.66 -9.64
CA LYS A 33 -19.72 12.99 -8.37
C LYS A 33 -18.96 11.68 -8.09
N ASN A 34 -18.32 11.11 -9.11
CA ASN A 34 -17.57 9.86 -9.07
C ASN A 34 -16.05 10.03 -9.35
N ASP A 35 -15.47 11.23 -9.22
CA ASP A 35 -14.02 11.42 -9.36
C ASP A 35 -13.27 10.64 -8.25
N PRO A 36 -12.48 9.60 -8.58
CA PRO A 36 -11.81 8.79 -7.58
C PRO A 36 -10.54 9.45 -7.03
N TYR A 37 -10.11 10.59 -7.60
CA TYR A 37 -8.85 11.22 -7.29
C TYR A 37 -8.93 12.18 -6.11
N LEU A 38 -8.18 11.87 -5.06
CA LEU A 38 -8.07 12.69 -3.86
C LEU A 38 -6.69 13.38 -3.80
N PRO A 39 -6.63 14.71 -3.71
CA PRO A 39 -5.35 15.41 -3.54
C PRO A 39 -4.72 15.09 -2.18
N ILE A 40 -3.41 14.85 -2.18
CA ILE A 40 -2.64 14.58 -0.97
C ILE A 40 -1.48 15.57 -0.82
N LYS A 41 -1.19 15.94 0.43
CA LYS A 41 0.01 16.69 0.80
C LYS A 41 1.18 15.74 0.97
N VAL A 42 1.98 15.58 -0.08
CA VAL A 42 3.18 14.70 -0.08
C VAL A 42 4.15 15.05 1.04
N SER A 43 4.30 16.34 1.38
CA SER A 43 5.12 16.80 2.52
C SER A 43 4.69 16.21 3.85
N ASP A 44 3.38 16.15 4.10
CA ASP A 44 2.81 15.75 5.38
C ASP A 44 2.91 14.23 5.52
N VAL A 45 2.66 13.51 4.43
CA VAL A 45 2.85 12.05 4.37
C VAL A 45 4.33 11.69 4.56
N ALA A 46 5.24 12.41 3.91
CA ALA A 46 6.68 12.18 4.04
C ALA A 46 7.15 12.43 5.48
N SER A 47 6.63 13.49 6.12
CA SER A 47 6.90 13.80 7.52
C SER A 47 6.45 12.68 8.45
N ARG A 48 5.23 12.14 8.25
CA ARG A 48 4.72 11.00 9.05
C ARG A 48 5.52 9.71 8.84
N LEU A 49 6.10 9.52 7.66
CA LEU A 49 6.95 8.37 7.33
C LEU A 49 8.44 8.58 7.69
N GLY A 50 8.83 9.77 8.14
CA GLY A 50 10.22 10.10 8.47
C GLY A 50 11.18 10.14 7.28
N CYS A 51 10.68 10.49 6.08
CA CYS A 51 11.48 10.67 4.86
C CYS A 51 11.29 12.08 4.25
N THR A 52 12.05 12.40 3.20
CA THR A 52 11.90 13.69 2.50
C THR A 52 10.74 13.65 1.49
N ALA A 53 10.16 14.81 1.19
CA ALA A 53 9.05 14.92 0.24
C ALA A 53 9.46 14.49 -1.17
N GLU A 54 10.68 14.79 -1.59
CA GLU A 54 11.25 14.43 -2.91
C GLU A 54 11.40 12.90 -3.03
N MET A 55 11.85 12.25 -1.96
CA MET A 55 11.97 10.79 -1.92
C MET A 55 10.59 10.12 -1.99
N LEU A 56 9.62 10.63 -1.23
CA LEU A 56 8.25 10.10 -1.28
C LEU A 56 7.61 10.35 -2.65
N PHE A 57 7.73 11.56 -3.19
CA PHE A 57 7.25 11.89 -4.53
C PHE A 57 7.84 10.94 -5.58
N GLY A 58 9.17 10.74 -5.55
CA GLY A 58 9.84 9.83 -6.47
C GLY A 58 9.31 8.41 -6.37
N ARG A 59 9.02 7.92 -5.15
CA ARG A 59 8.42 6.59 -4.96
C ARG A 59 6.97 6.51 -5.40
N LEU A 60 6.18 7.55 -5.19
CA LEU A 60 4.79 7.59 -5.64
C LEU A 60 4.72 7.63 -7.17
N TYR A 61 5.50 8.50 -7.80
CA TYR A 61 5.42 8.74 -9.23
C TYR A 61 6.22 7.73 -10.07
N TYR A 62 7.50 7.50 -9.77
CA TYR A 62 8.35 6.67 -10.63
C TYR A 62 8.24 5.17 -10.34
N HIS A 63 7.81 4.78 -9.14
CA HIS A 63 7.71 3.36 -8.76
C HIS A 63 6.27 2.90 -8.61
N LEU A 64 5.50 3.46 -7.66
CA LEU A 64 4.15 3.00 -7.35
C LEU A 64 3.19 3.25 -8.52
N ASP A 65 3.14 4.47 -9.06
CA ASP A 65 2.28 4.75 -10.23
C ASP A 65 2.72 3.92 -11.43
N ALA A 66 4.01 3.91 -11.78
CA ALA A 66 4.52 3.10 -12.89
C ALA A 66 4.17 1.61 -12.77
N LYS A 67 4.15 1.08 -11.55
CA LYS A 67 3.83 -0.33 -11.25
C LYS A 67 2.34 -0.65 -11.32
N TYR A 68 1.48 0.24 -10.83
CA TYR A 68 0.04 -0.02 -10.70
C TYR A 68 -0.81 0.69 -11.77
N ARG A 69 -0.22 1.57 -12.57
CA ARG A 69 -0.90 2.18 -13.71
C ARG A 69 -1.32 1.10 -14.71
N TYR A 70 -2.57 1.13 -15.14
CA TYR A 70 -3.08 0.24 -16.17
C TYR A 70 -3.81 1.02 -17.28
N LYS A 71 -3.94 0.37 -18.44
CA LYS A 71 -4.72 0.89 -19.57
C LYS A 71 -6.10 0.26 -19.56
N GLN A 72 -7.12 1.08 -19.77
CA GLN A 72 -8.47 0.61 -20.07
C GLN A 72 -8.61 0.34 -21.58
N GLU A 73 -9.64 -0.41 -21.98
CA GLU A 73 -9.93 -0.72 -23.39
C GLU A 73 -10.07 0.52 -24.28
N SER A 74 -10.39 1.68 -23.70
CA SER A 74 -10.46 2.99 -24.36
C SER A 74 -9.10 3.69 -24.56
N ASP A 75 -7.97 3.01 -24.30
CA ASP A 75 -6.60 3.54 -24.23
C ASP A 75 -6.39 4.61 -23.14
N ALA A 76 -7.41 4.87 -22.30
CA ALA A 76 -7.29 5.72 -21.12
C ALA A 76 -6.39 5.06 -20.08
N GLN A 77 -5.42 5.81 -19.55
CA GLN A 77 -4.55 5.36 -18.47
C GLN A 77 -5.18 5.69 -17.12
N VAL A 78 -5.35 4.67 -16.29
CA VAL A 78 -5.76 4.84 -14.89
C VAL A 78 -4.50 4.84 -14.03
N HIS A 79 -4.26 5.96 -13.37
CA HIS A 79 -3.10 6.18 -12.53
C HIS A 79 -3.45 5.87 -11.08
N LEU A 80 -2.51 5.28 -10.35
CA LEU A 80 -2.59 5.20 -8.89
C LEU A 80 -2.26 6.57 -8.29
N PHE A 81 -1.24 7.25 -8.83
CA PHE A 81 -0.84 8.59 -8.42
C PHE A 81 -0.61 9.47 -9.65
N SER A 82 -1.32 10.59 -9.71
CA SER A 82 -1.17 11.60 -10.76
C SER A 82 -0.56 12.89 -10.21
N ILE A 83 0.35 13.49 -10.97
CA ILE A 83 0.94 14.79 -10.64
C ILE A 83 -0.14 15.89 -10.64
N ALA A 84 -1.13 15.79 -11.54
CA ALA A 84 -2.19 16.77 -11.68
C ALA A 84 -3.50 16.12 -12.16
N VAL A 85 -4.62 16.51 -11.55
CA VAL A 85 -5.97 16.13 -11.97
C VAL A 85 -6.85 17.37 -11.90
N GLY A 86 -7.14 17.97 -13.06
CA GLY A 86 -7.74 19.30 -13.13
C GLY A 86 -6.77 20.36 -12.58
N SER A 87 -7.25 21.16 -11.62
CA SER A 87 -6.44 22.17 -10.92
C SER A 87 -5.67 21.62 -9.70
N GLU A 88 -5.99 20.42 -9.24
CA GLU A 88 -5.38 19.82 -8.06
C GLU A 88 -4.06 19.12 -8.41
N ARG A 89 -3.08 19.22 -7.50
CA ARG A 89 -1.77 18.58 -7.63
C ARG A 89 -1.63 17.41 -6.69
N HIS A 90 -0.81 16.44 -7.08
CA HIS A 90 -0.48 15.24 -6.30
C HIS A 90 -1.75 14.49 -5.84
N CYS A 91 -2.47 13.93 -6.81
CA CYS A 91 -3.70 13.20 -6.55
C CYS A 91 -3.46 11.70 -6.54
N VAL A 92 -4.17 10.99 -5.67
CA VAL A 92 -4.19 9.53 -5.62
C VAL A 92 -5.58 9.05 -6.00
N ASN A 93 -5.68 8.02 -6.85
CA ASN A 93 -6.93 7.30 -7.04
C ASN A 93 -7.22 6.51 -5.75
N PHE A 94 -8.09 7.07 -4.89
CA PHE A 94 -8.21 6.63 -3.50
C PHE A 94 -8.86 5.24 -3.37
N PRO A 95 -9.96 4.91 -4.09
CA PRO A 95 -10.50 3.55 -4.10
C PRO A 95 -9.48 2.53 -4.62
N TYR A 96 -8.71 2.90 -5.65
CA TYR A 96 -7.70 2.00 -6.19
C TYR A 96 -6.54 1.79 -5.22
N LEU A 97 -6.09 2.84 -4.53
CA LEU A 97 -5.12 2.72 -3.44
C LEU A 97 -5.62 1.77 -2.35
N ALA A 98 -6.90 1.87 -1.96
CA ALA A 98 -7.48 0.99 -0.95
C ALA A 98 -7.46 -0.48 -1.40
N ALA A 99 -7.77 -0.75 -2.66
CA ALA A 99 -7.70 -2.10 -3.24
C ALA A 99 -6.26 -2.66 -3.25
N VAL A 100 -5.29 -1.87 -3.72
CA VAL A 100 -3.87 -2.26 -3.72
C VAL A 100 -3.36 -2.47 -2.29
N LEU A 101 -3.76 -1.63 -1.33
CA LEU A 101 -3.41 -1.80 0.07
C LEU A 101 -3.99 -3.11 0.65
N ALA A 102 -5.26 -3.42 0.36
CA ALA A 102 -5.89 -4.65 0.81
C ALA A 102 -5.17 -5.90 0.27
N GLU A 103 -4.78 -5.89 -1.00
CA GLU A 103 -3.97 -6.96 -1.61
C GLU A 103 -2.63 -7.13 -0.88
N LYS A 104 -1.93 -6.01 -0.60
CA LYS A 104 -0.64 -6.05 0.14
C LYS A 104 -0.78 -6.55 1.57
N ASP A 105 -1.89 -6.24 2.22
CA ASP A 105 -2.20 -6.75 3.56
C ASP A 105 -2.48 -8.25 3.55
N GLU A 106 -3.21 -8.72 2.54
CA GLU A 106 -3.47 -10.14 2.35
C GLU A 106 -2.18 -10.91 2.05
N GLU A 107 -1.35 -10.43 1.13
CA GLU A 107 -0.03 -11.01 0.85
C GLU A 107 0.81 -11.12 2.12
N HIS A 108 0.88 -10.05 2.91
CA HIS A 108 1.66 -10.04 4.15
C HIS A 108 1.12 -11.02 5.17
N ARG A 109 -0.21 -11.07 5.34
CA ARG A 109 -0.87 -12.00 6.25
C ARG A 109 -0.64 -13.46 5.82
N ARG A 110 -0.71 -13.75 4.52
CA ARG A 110 -0.43 -15.08 3.97
C ARG A 110 1.01 -15.50 4.23
N GLN A 111 1.97 -14.61 4.01
CA GLN A 111 3.39 -14.88 4.32
C GLN A 111 3.61 -15.20 5.80
N LEU A 112 3.00 -14.42 6.71
CA LEU A 112 3.07 -14.67 8.15
C LEU A 112 2.43 -16.00 8.54
N TRP A 113 1.31 -16.37 7.92
CA TRP A 113 0.69 -17.67 8.13
C TRP A 113 1.58 -18.83 7.69
N SER A 114 2.17 -18.74 6.50
CA SER A 114 3.11 -19.75 6.01
C SER A 114 4.31 -19.90 6.94
N LEU A 115 4.90 -18.79 7.41
CA LEU A 115 6.03 -18.83 8.33
C LEU A 115 5.65 -19.48 9.67
N ARG A 116 4.49 -19.14 10.22
CA ARG A 116 3.98 -19.76 11.46
C ARG A 116 3.79 -21.26 11.31
N LEU A 117 3.23 -21.70 10.18
CA LEU A 117 3.03 -23.12 9.90
C LEU A 117 4.37 -23.85 9.77
N SER A 118 5.34 -23.26 9.07
CA SER A 118 6.70 -23.82 8.95
C SER A 118 7.40 -23.95 10.31
N ILE A 119 7.29 -22.93 11.17
CA ILE A 119 7.85 -22.97 12.53
C ILE A 119 7.17 -24.07 13.36
N ALA A 120 5.84 -24.18 13.30
CA ALA A 120 5.10 -25.23 14.01
C ALA A 120 5.50 -26.64 13.55
N ALA A 121 5.63 -26.84 12.23
CA ALA A 121 6.07 -28.10 11.65
C ALA A 121 7.50 -28.47 12.10
N LEU A 122 8.41 -27.48 12.13
CA LEU A 122 9.78 -27.68 12.61
C LEU A 122 9.82 -28.08 14.09
N VAL A 123 9.03 -27.42 14.94
CA VAL A 123 8.93 -27.75 16.37
C VAL A 123 8.41 -29.17 16.56
N LEU A 124 7.36 -29.57 15.82
CA LEU A 124 6.81 -30.93 15.88
C LEU A 124 7.81 -31.98 15.40
N SER A 125 8.57 -31.68 14.33
CA SER A 125 9.62 -32.55 13.81
C SER A 125 10.72 -32.78 14.85
N VAL A 126 11.23 -31.71 15.46
CA VAL A 126 12.26 -31.81 16.52
C VAL A 126 11.73 -32.57 17.74
N ALA A 127 10.49 -32.29 18.18
CA ALA A 127 9.87 -32.98 19.30
C ALA A 127 9.71 -34.49 19.02
N SER A 128 9.32 -34.87 17.81
CA SER A 128 9.21 -36.26 17.38
C SER A 128 10.55 -36.99 17.41
N ILE A 129 11.62 -36.35 16.94
CA ILE A 129 12.98 -36.93 16.99
C ILE A 129 13.40 -37.16 18.45
N ILE A 130 13.19 -36.18 19.34
CA ILE A 130 13.52 -36.31 20.76
C ILE A 130 12.69 -37.44 21.41
N ALA A 131 11.39 -37.51 21.14
CA ALA A 131 10.52 -38.56 21.68
C ALA A 131 10.96 -39.97 21.22
N GLN A 132 11.36 -40.10 19.95
CA GLN A 132 11.92 -41.35 19.42
C GLN A 132 13.22 -41.73 20.14
N MET A 133 14.13 -40.77 20.38
CA MET A 133 15.39 -41.03 21.10
C MET A 133 15.18 -41.42 22.56
N VAL A 134 14.20 -40.83 23.25
CA VAL A 134 13.88 -41.17 24.65
C VAL A 134 13.25 -42.56 24.74
N THR A 135 12.38 -42.92 23.81
CA THR A 135 11.69 -44.22 23.82
C THR A 135 12.60 -45.38 23.41
N ALA A 136 13.65 -45.11 22.61
CA ALA A 136 14.63 -46.11 22.18
C ALA A 136 15.71 -46.43 23.23
N LYS A 137 15.67 -45.79 24.40
CA LYS A 137 16.58 -46.00 25.54
C LYS A 137 15.92 -46.86 26.61
#